data_AF-A0A959DE93-F1
#
_entry.id   AF-A0A959DE93-F1
#
_cell.length_a   1.000
_cell.length_b   1.000
_cell.length_c   1.000
_cell.angle_alpha   90.00
_cell.angle_beta   90.00
_cell.angle_gamma   90.00
#
_symmetry.space_group_name_H-M   'P 1'
#
loop_
_entity.id
_entity.type
_entity.pdbx_description
1 polymer ?
#
loop_
_entity_poly.entity_id
_entity_poly.type
_entity_poly.pdbx_seq_one_letter_code
_entity_poly.pdbx_strand_id
1 'polypeptide(L)'
;DLSSQGWIELDPDSTFCEQILPADEQFASYGLKLYPNPAASQLVLEWEGGVWADFQVFDLMGRQVERFRATGGRKYLDISDWQEGVYFVRVNGMDVRKVMVLR
;
A
#
# COMPACT_ATOMS: atom_id res chain seq x y z
N ASP A 1 -43.41 -14.94 4.98
CA ASP A 1 -43.06 -14.07 6.12
C ASP A 1 -41.55 -13.97 6.14
N LEU A 2 -41.01 -12.74 6.19
CA LEU A 2 -39.57 -12.44 6.19
C LEU A 2 -39.14 -11.84 7.53
N SER A 3 -39.96 -12.02 8.57
CA SER A 3 -39.59 -11.64 9.92
C SER A 3 -38.35 -12.41 10.35
N SER A 4 -37.44 -11.73 11.04
CA SER A 4 -36.23 -12.35 11.58
C SER A 4 -36.62 -13.38 12.63
N GLN A 5 -36.02 -14.57 12.58
CA GLN A 5 -36.39 -15.72 13.43
C GLN A 5 -35.19 -16.23 14.25
N GLY A 6 -33.97 -15.83 13.90
CA GLY A 6 -32.76 -16.27 14.56
C GLY A 6 -32.42 -15.43 15.78
N TRP A 7 -31.91 -16.07 16.85
CA TRP A 7 -31.43 -15.39 18.05
C TRP A 7 -30.42 -14.26 17.74
N ILE A 8 -29.52 -14.50 16.78
CA ILE A 8 -28.52 -13.52 16.32
C ILE A 8 -29.13 -12.32 15.56
N GLU A 9 -30.33 -12.47 14.99
CA GLU A 9 -31.02 -11.41 14.27
C GLU A 9 -31.93 -10.59 15.20
N LEU A 10 -32.39 -11.20 16.30
CA LEU A 10 -33.26 -10.58 17.29
C LEU A 10 -32.45 -9.87 18.40
N ASP A 11 -31.26 -10.36 18.70
CA ASP A 11 -30.36 -9.79 19.70
C ASP A 11 -28.89 -9.84 19.21
N PRO A 12 -28.54 -9.04 18.19
CA PRO A 12 -27.18 -9.01 17.67
C PRO A 12 -26.23 -8.40 18.71
N ASP A 13 -25.26 -9.19 19.17
CA ASP A 13 -24.14 -8.69 19.97
C ASP A 13 -23.22 -7.83 19.08
N SER A 14 -23.40 -6.51 19.13
CA SER A 14 -22.58 -5.57 18.38
C SER A 14 -21.12 -5.54 18.84
N THR A 15 -20.82 -5.97 20.07
CA THR A 15 -19.44 -6.09 20.56
C THR A 15 -18.71 -7.30 19.99
N PHE A 16 -19.42 -8.37 19.61
CA PHE A 16 -18.84 -9.47 18.84
C PHE A 16 -18.42 -9.03 17.42
N CYS A 17 -19.20 -8.16 16.78
CA CYS A 17 -18.84 -7.58 15.49
C CYS A 17 -17.54 -6.77 15.55
N GLU A 18 -17.31 -6.02 16.64
CA GLU A 18 -16.07 -5.27 16.85
C GLU A 18 -14.84 -6.18 17.07
N GLN A 19 -15.02 -7.40 17.58
CA GLN A 19 -13.93 -8.36 17.82
C GLN A 19 -13.51 -9.13 16.56
N ILE A 20 -14.43 -9.34 15.62
CA ILE A 20 -14.16 -10.03 14.35
C ILE A 20 -13.62 -9.08 13.29
N LEU A 21 -13.99 -7.81 13.38
CA LEU A 21 -13.46 -6.78 12.50
C LEU A 21 -12.10 -6.32 13.02
N PRO A 22 -11.09 -6.12 12.17
CA PRO A 22 -9.91 -5.38 12.55
C PRO A 22 -10.33 -3.92 12.77
N ALA A 23 -10.85 -3.61 13.97
CA ALA A 23 -11.36 -2.28 14.33
C ALA A 23 -10.24 -1.21 14.32
N ASP A 24 -8.97 -1.64 14.31
CA ASP A 24 -7.77 -0.80 14.27
C ASP A 24 -6.92 -1.01 13.00
N GLU A 25 -7.50 -1.35 11.86
CA GLU A 25 -6.87 -0.98 10.58
C GLU A 25 -7.12 0.51 10.31
N GLN A 26 -6.63 1.35 11.22
CA GLN A 26 -6.30 2.72 10.88
C GLN A 26 -5.23 2.59 9.79
N PHE A 27 -5.64 2.64 8.52
CA PHE A 27 -4.73 2.66 7.38
C PHE A 27 -3.70 3.74 7.67
N ALA A 28 -2.55 3.34 8.22
CA ALA A 28 -1.48 4.25 8.54
C ALA A 28 -0.94 4.70 7.18
N SER A 29 -1.57 5.75 6.66
CA SER A 29 -1.17 6.39 5.43
C SER A 29 0.19 6.98 5.73
N TYR A 30 1.25 6.32 5.26
CA TYR A 30 2.61 6.84 5.29
C TYR A 30 2.79 8.07 4.39
N GLY A 31 1.70 8.67 3.90
CA GLY A 31 1.75 9.81 2.99
C GLY A 31 2.59 9.50 1.75
N LEU A 32 2.64 8.23 1.30
CA LEU A 32 3.55 7.82 0.24
C LEU A 32 3.21 8.56 -1.05
N LYS A 33 4.17 9.34 -1.56
CA LYS A 33 4.11 10.07 -2.82
C LYS A 33 5.18 9.52 -3.76
N LEU A 34 4.80 9.30 -5.01
CA LEU A 34 5.67 8.85 -6.09
C LEU A 34 5.66 9.90 -7.20
N TYR A 35 6.84 10.38 -7.61
CA TYR A 35 6.94 11.33 -8.72
C TYR A 35 8.30 11.27 -9.44
N PRO A 36 8.35 11.65 -10.73
CA PRO A 36 7.21 11.98 -11.58
C PRO A 36 6.35 10.74 -11.88
N ASN A 37 5.11 10.95 -12.29
CA ASN A 37 4.26 9.90 -12.84
C ASN A 37 3.53 10.48 -14.06
N PRO A 38 3.86 10.06 -15.29
CA PRO A 38 4.78 8.95 -15.62
C PRO A 38 6.27 9.22 -15.30
N ALA A 39 7.02 8.16 -15.01
CA ALA A 39 8.46 8.17 -14.76
C ALA A 39 9.24 7.56 -15.93
N ALA A 40 10.49 7.97 -16.15
CA ALA A 40 11.32 7.47 -17.25
C ALA A 40 12.60 6.77 -16.77
N SER A 41 13.47 7.49 -16.07
CA SER A 41 14.76 6.98 -15.57
C SER A 41 14.93 7.15 -14.06
N GLN A 42 14.19 8.07 -13.45
CA GLN A 42 14.24 8.33 -12.02
C GLN A 42 12.85 8.35 -11.41
N LEU A 43 12.75 7.79 -10.21
CA LEU A 43 11.55 7.81 -9.40
C LEU A 43 11.89 8.30 -8.00
N VAL A 44 11.17 9.32 -7.54
CA VAL A 44 11.26 9.85 -6.18
C VAL A 44 10.14 9.24 -5.35
N LEU A 45 10.53 8.71 -4.19
CA LEU A 45 9.64 8.20 -3.17
C LEU A 45 9.74 9.14 -1.98
N GLU A 46 8.60 9.69 -1.55
CA GLU A 46 8.49 10.46 -0.31
C GLU A 46 7.46 9.84 0.61
N TRP A 47 7.76 9.80 1.91
CA TRP A 47 6.85 9.26 2.91
C TRP A 47 7.01 9.99 4.25
N GLU A 48 5.94 9.97 5.02
CA GLU A 48 5.83 10.54 6.35
C GLU A 48 5.93 9.42 7.40
N GLY A 49 6.74 9.65 8.44
CA GLY A 49 6.87 8.74 9.58
C GLY A 49 7.96 7.65 9.45
N GLY A 50 8.33 7.09 10.61
CA GLY A 50 9.29 6.00 10.76
C GLY A 50 10.77 6.39 10.65
N VAL A 51 11.62 5.85 11.53
CA VAL A 51 13.09 5.95 11.39
C VAL A 51 13.57 5.15 10.17
N TRP A 52 12.88 4.05 9.85
CA TRP A 52 13.14 3.15 8.74
C TRP A 52 11.82 2.69 8.10
N ALA A 53 11.84 2.47 6.78
CA ALA A 53 10.72 1.97 6.01
C ALA A 53 11.19 0.87 5.03
N ASP A 54 10.45 -0.26 5.00
CA ASP A 54 10.65 -1.38 4.08
C ASP A 54 9.82 -1.14 2.82
N PHE A 55 10.48 -1.06 1.67
CA PHE A 55 9.85 -0.86 0.38
C PHE A 55 9.92 -2.12 -0.46
N GLN A 56 8.81 -2.42 -1.13
CA GLN A 56 8.72 -3.49 -2.11
C GLN A 56 8.08 -2.94 -3.37
N VAL A 57 8.66 -3.26 -4.53
CA VAL A 57 8.12 -2.88 -5.82
C VAL A 57 7.70 -4.11 -6.58
N PHE A 58 6.49 -4.09 -7.12
CA PHE A 58 5.93 -5.16 -7.93
C PHE A 58 5.58 -4.64 -9.32
N ASP A 59 5.76 -5.48 -10.34
CA ASP A 59 5.20 -5.21 -11.66
C ASP A 59 3.71 -5.60 -11.73
N LEU A 60 3.09 -5.37 -12.90
CA LEU A 60 1.68 -5.69 -13.15
C LEU A 60 1.33 -7.19 -12.94
N MET A 61 2.31 -8.08 -13.10
CA MET A 61 2.13 -9.53 -12.92
C MET A 61 2.36 -9.96 -11.46
N GLY A 62 2.66 -9.02 -10.56
CA GLY A 62 2.93 -9.29 -9.15
C GLY A 62 4.36 -9.80 -8.89
N ARG A 63 5.27 -9.72 -9.86
CA ARG A 63 6.68 -10.09 -9.64
C ARG A 63 7.36 -8.99 -8.85
N GLN A 64 8.04 -9.33 -7.75
CA GLN A 64 8.82 -8.35 -6.99
C GLN A 64 10.08 -7.98 -7.77
N VAL A 65 10.15 -6.76 -8.27
CA VAL A 65 11.29 -6.26 -9.07
C VAL A 65 12.36 -5.60 -8.21
N GLU A 66 11.96 -5.04 -7.06
CA GLU A 66 12.87 -4.37 -6.14
C GLU A 66 12.42 -4.55 -4.68
N ARG A 67 13.38 -4.57 -3.77
CA ARG A 67 13.14 -4.52 -2.33
C ARG A 67 14.31 -3.86 -1.61
N PHE A 68 14.01 -2.85 -0.81
CA PHE A 68 15.03 -2.14 -0.05
C PHE A 68 14.45 -1.51 1.21
N ARG A 69 15.33 -1.14 2.14
CA ARG A 69 15.00 -0.28 3.27
C ARG A 69 15.48 1.14 3.00
N ALA A 70 14.75 2.13 3.47
CA ALA A 70 15.14 3.53 3.38
C ALA A 70 14.82 4.29 4.67
N THR A 71 15.55 5.37 4.91
CA THR A 71 15.40 6.28 6.06
C THR A 71 15.34 7.72 5.53
N GLY A 72 14.90 8.67 6.35
CA GLY A 72 14.97 10.10 6.02
C GLY A 72 13.80 10.66 5.19
N GLY A 73 12.71 9.91 5.00
CA GLY A 73 11.46 10.40 4.41
C GLY A 73 11.49 10.66 2.89
N ARG A 74 12.64 10.48 2.24
CA ARG A 74 12.80 10.57 0.79
C ARG A 74 13.85 9.60 0.28
N LYS A 75 13.60 9.01 -0.90
CA LYS A 75 14.58 8.22 -1.65
C LYS A 75 14.46 8.45 -3.14
N TYR A 76 15.60 8.50 -3.82
CA TYR A 76 15.71 8.53 -5.27
C TYR A 76 16.05 7.11 -5.75
N LEU A 77 15.29 6.59 -6.70
CA LEU A 77 15.55 5.34 -7.38
C LEU A 77 15.95 5.61 -8.82
N ASP A 78 17.03 4.96 -9.25
CA ASP A 78 17.29 4.76 -10.67
C ASP A 78 16.40 3.60 -11.15
N ILE A 79 15.56 3.87 -12.14
CA ILE A 79 14.64 2.91 -12.73
C ILE A 79 14.93 2.70 -14.23
N SER A 80 16.11 3.12 -14.71
CA SER A 80 16.49 3.04 -16.12
C SER A 80 16.43 1.62 -16.68
N ASP A 81 16.62 0.61 -15.82
CA ASP A 81 16.56 -0.81 -16.18
C ASP A 81 15.12 -1.38 -16.16
N TRP A 82 14.14 -0.64 -15.65
CA TRP A 82 12.75 -1.09 -15.59
C TRP A 82 12.11 -1.01 -16.98
N GLN A 83 11.33 -2.04 -17.32
CA GLN A 83 10.56 -2.06 -18.57
C GLN A 83 9.39 -1.09 -18.50
N GLU A 84 8.96 -0.58 -19.65
CA GLU A 84 7.73 0.22 -19.76
C GLU A 84 6.54 -0.56 -19.19
N GLY A 85 5.69 0.11 -18.40
CA GLY A 85 4.52 -0.52 -17.81
C GLY A 85 4.07 0.08 -16.49
N VAL A 86 3.20 -0.66 -15.79
CA VAL A 86 2.63 -0.28 -14.51
C VAL A 86 3.32 -1.02 -13.38
N TYR A 87 3.70 -0.27 -12.34
CA TYR A 87 4.33 -0.79 -11.13
C TYR A 87 3.58 -0.35 -9.88
N PHE A 88 3.69 -1.15 -8.82
CA PHE A 88 3.12 -0.90 -7.51
C PHE A 88 4.26 -0.83 -6.49
N VAL A 89 4.41 0.34 -5.85
CA VAL A 89 5.35 0.55 -4.74
C VAL A 89 4.58 0.41 -3.44
N ARG A 90 4.99 -0.52 -2.59
CA ARG A 90 4.43 -0.76 -1.26
C ARG A 90 5.43 -0.38 -0.18
N VAL A 91 4.96 0.32 0.86
CA VAL A 91 5.77 0.67 2.05
C VAL A 91 5.20 0.00 3.30
N ASN A 92 6.08 -0.67 4.06
CA ASN A 92 5.78 -1.37 5.31
C ASN A 92 4.58 -2.33 5.25
N GLY A 93 4.29 -2.88 4.07
CA GLY A 93 3.15 -3.78 3.87
C GLY A 93 1.77 -3.11 3.87
N MET A 94 1.67 -1.79 4.05
CA MET A 94 0.40 -1.08 4.28
C MET A 94 0.03 -0.13 3.14
N ASP A 95 0.84 0.90 2.88
CA ASP A 95 0.52 1.93 1.86
C ASP A 95 1.09 1.52 0.49
N VAL A 96 0.26 1.58 -0.55
CA VAL A 96 0.58 1.16 -1.92
C VAL A 96 0.27 2.29 -2.90
N ARG A 97 1.23 2.61 -3.76
CA ARG A 97 1.07 3.59 -4.84
C ARG A 97 1.42 3.00 -6.19
N LYS A 98 0.60 3.35 -7.19
CA LYS A 98 0.81 3.00 -8.59
C LYS A 98 1.68 4.05 -9.27
N VAL A 99 2.64 3.61 -10.08
CA VAL A 99 3.42 4.48 -10.97
C VAL A 99 3.44 3.88 -12.38
N MET A 100 3.36 4.75 -13.39
CA MET A 100 3.55 4.39 -14.79
C MET A 100 5.00 4.70 -15.19
N VAL A 101 5.69 3.73 -15.79
CA VAL A 101 7.01 3.91 -16.39
C VAL A 101 6.84 3.98 -17.89
N LEU A 102 7.36 5.04 -18.52
CA LEU A 102 7.39 5.28 -19.96
C LEU A 102 8.84 5.49 -20.41
N ARG A 103 9.21 4.94 -21.56
CA ARG A 103 10.55 5.14 -22.16
C ARG A 103 10.48 6.08 -23.37
#